data_AF-A0A9E3AI86-F1
#
_entry.id   AF-A0A9E3AI86-F1
#
_cell.length_a   1.000
_cell.length_b   1.000
_cell.length_c   1.000
_cell.angle_alpha   90.00
_cell.angle_beta   90.00
_cell.angle_gamma   90.00
#
_symmetry.space_group_name_H-M   'P 1'
#
loop_
_entity.id
_entity.type
_entity.pdbx_description
1 polymer ?
#
loop_
_entity_poly.entity_id
_entity_poly.type
_entity_poly.pdbx_seq_one_letter_code
_entity_poly.pdbx_strand_id
1 'polypeptide(L)'
;MTPDLAKIAAAIDDLIETVETASAAQFEAWRPMIERRDFEPSARNLAAYLAAQHHDLRPLQRALAAFGLSSLGRMEGRVLETLHAVKTATAALGGQAPAALGSSAGFYAGERRLAAHARSTLGITAASPTGLLITCPS
;
A
#
# COMPACT_ATOMS: atom_id res chain seq x y z
N MET A 1 1.56 -12.32 -26.73
CA MET A 1 2.78 -11.59 -26.34
C MET A 1 2.95 -11.76 -24.85
N THR A 2 3.97 -12.49 -24.41
CA THR A 2 4.34 -12.55 -22.99
C THR A 2 4.81 -11.16 -22.59
N PRO A 3 4.25 -10.53 -21.54
CA PRO A 3 4.70 -9.22 -21.11
C PRO A 3 6.18 -9.26 -20.70
N ASP A 4 6.90 -8.19 -21.00
CA ASP A 4 8.34 -8.07 -20.77
C ASP A 4 8.59 -7.76 -19.28
N LEU A 5 9.20 -8.72 -18.58
CA LEU A 5 9.44 -8.64 -17.15
C LEU A 5 10.41 -7.49 -16.79
N ALA A 6 11.34 -7.14 -17.67
CA ALA A 6 12.25 -6.01 -17.46
C ALA A 6 11.48 -4.68 -17.50
N LYS A 7 10.52 -4.54 -18.42
CA LYS A 7 9.63 -3.37 -18.47
C LYS A 7 8.72 -3.28 -17.25
N ILE A 8 8.22 -4.42 -16.76
CA ILE A 8 7.42 -4.45 -15.53
C ILE A 8 8.26 -4.01 -14.34
N ALA A 9 9.48 -4.52 -14.21
CA ALA A 9 10.39 -4.15 -13.12
C ALA A 9 10.68 -2.65 -13.12
N ALA A 10 11.03 -2.07 -14.28
CA ALA A 10 11.25 -0.64 -14.43
C ALA A 10 10.01 0.19 -14.06
N ALA A 11 8.83 -0.22 -14.52
CA ALA A 11 7.58 0.47 -14.18
C ALA A 11 7.24 0.40 -12.68
N ILE A 12 7.61 -0.68 -11.98
CA ILE A 12 7.46 -0.79 -10.53
C ILE A 12 8.45 0.13 -9.83
N ASP A 13 9.70 0.19 -10.29
CA ASP A 13 10.73 1.07 -9.72
C ASP A 13 10.34 2.55 -9.84
N ASP A 14 9.93 2.98 -11.03
CA ASP A 14 9.44 4.35 -11.28
C ASP A 14 8.24 4.69 -10.37
N LEU A 15 7.33 3.73 -10.20
CA LEU A 15 6.16 3.90 -9.34
C LEU A 15 6.55 4.01 -7.86
N ILE A 16 7.48 3.17 -7.39
CA ILE A 16 7.99 3.22 -6.02
C ILE A 16 8.63 4.58 -5.77
N GLU A 17 9.54 5.02 -6.64
CA GLU A 17 10.24 6.31 -6.49
C GLU A 17 9.26 7.49 -6.45
N THR A 18 8.27 7.48 -7.36
CA THR A 18 7.25 8.54 -7.41
C THR A 18 6.41 8.56 -6.13
N VAL A 19 5.95 7.38 -5.67
CA VAL A 19 5.12 7.27 -4.47
C VAL A 19 5.90 7.63 -3.21
N GLU A 20 7.14 7.18 -3.06
CA GLU A 20 8.01 7.51 -1.93
C GLU A 20 8.26 9.03 -1.85
N THR A 21 8.60 9.66 -2.97
CA THR A 21 8.86 11.09 -3.04
C THR A 21 7.62 11.92 -2.71
N ALA A 22 6.49 11.64 -3.37
CA ALA A 22 5.26 12.38 -3.17
C ALA A 22 4.69 12.17 -1.75
N SER A 23 4.74 10.94 -1.25
CA SER A 23 4.23 10.63 0.10
C SER A 23 5.09 11.21 1.21
N ALA A 24 6.41 11.28 1.05
CA ALA A 24 7.29 11.91 2.02
C ALA A 24 7.00 13.41 2.16
N ALA A 25 6.89 14.13 1.03
CA ALA A 25 6.54 15.54 1.03
C ALA A 25 5.17 15.79 1.69
N GLN A 26 4.16 14.98 1.33
CA GLN A 26 2.82 15.08 1.90
C GLN A 26 2.79 14.77 3.40
N PHE A 27 3.53 13.76 3.83
CA PHE A 27 3.63 13.39 5.25
C PHE A 27 4.28 14.51 6.07
N GLU A 28 5.37 15.11 5.60
CA GLU A 28 6.01 16.22 6.31
C GLU A 28 5.09 17.44 6.42
N ALA A 29 4.26 17.70 5.41
CA ALA A 29 3.23 18.74 5.49
C ALA A 29 2.15 18.41 6.54
N TRP A 30 1.81 17.14 6.74
CA TRP A 30 0.84 16.72 7.76
C TRP A 30 1.42 16.60 9.16
N ARG A 31 2.72 16.36 9.28
CA ARG A 31 3.41 16.03 10.54
C ARG A 31 3.09 17.00 11.70
N PRO A 32 2.99 18.33 11.50
CA PRO A 32 2.62 19.25 12.59
C PRO A 32 1.20 19.07 13.12
N MET A 33 0.28 18.49 12.33
CA MET A 33 -1.12 18.28 12.69
C MET A 33 -1.38 16.90 13.32
N ILE A 34 -0.37 16.04 13.38
CA ILE A 34 -0.50 14.69 13.96
C ILE A 34 -0.22 14.77 15.46
N GLU A 35 -1.29 14.87 16.25
CA GLU A 35 -1.19 14.90 17.72
C GLU A 35 -0.81 13.53 18.32
N ARG A 36 -1.23 12.46 17.64
CA ARG A 36 -1.10 11.08 18.08
C ARG A 36 0.08 10.39 17.42
N ARG A 37 1.16 10.16 18.16
CA ARG A 37 2.36 9.47 17.64
C ARG A 37 2.08 8.10 17.04
N ASP A 38 1.13 7.35 17.60
CA ASP A 38 0.73 6.03 17.10
C ASP A 38 0.03 6.09 15.72
N PHE A 39 -0.43 7.28 15.31
CA PHE A 39 -1.07 7.52 14.02
C PHE A 39 -0.06 7.78 12.88
N GLU A 40 1.21 8.12 13.19
CA GLU A 40 2.21 8.42 12.16
C GLU A 40 2.35 7.32 11.09
N PRO A 41 2.40 6.01 11.42
CA PRO A 41 2.46 4.96 10.40
C PRO A 41 1.22 4.90 9.51
N SER A 42 0.04 5.22 10.06
CA SER A 42 -1.21 5.28 9.30
C SER A 42 -1.23 6.51 8.38
N ALA A 43 -0.72 7.66 8.84
CA ALA A 43 -0.57 8.87 8.04
C ALA A 43 0.43 8.67 6.89
N ARG A 44 1.57 8.01 7.12
CA ARG A 44 2.53 7.65 6.05
C ARG A 44 1.89 6.77 4.99
N ASN A 45 1.15 5.73 5.40
CA ASN A 45 0.45 4.87 4.45
C ASN A 45 -0.65 5.63 3.68
N LEU A 46 -1.39 6.53 4.34
CA LEU A 46 -2.37 7.38 3.66
C LEU A 46 -1.72 8.29 2.62
N ALA A 47 -0.58 8.90 2.93
CA ALA A 47 0.18 9.71 1.98
C ALA A 47 0.63 8.88 0.77
N ALA A 48 1.13 7.67 1.00
CA ALA A 48 1.50 6.74 -0.06
C ALA A 48 0.30 6.28 -0.89
N TYR A 49 -0.85 6.05 -0.25
CA TYR A 49 -2.09 5.68 -0.93
C TYR A 49 -2.60 6.78 -1.86
N LEU A 50 -2.64 8.02 -1.38
CA LEU A 50 -3.04 9.17 -2.20
C LEU A 50 -2.07 9.36 -3.37
N ALA A 51 -0.76 9.27 -3.12
CA ALA A 51 0.24 9.31 -4.19
C ALA A 51 0.01 8.22 -5.25
N ALA A 52 -0.22 6.96 -4.82
CA ALA A 52 -0.48 5.85 -5.73
C ALA A 52 -1.77 6.02 -6.54
N GLN A 53 -2.82 6.64 -5.98
CA GLN A 53 -4.07 6.91 -6.70
C GLN A 53 -3.91 7.85 -7.90
N HIS A 54 -2.84 8.67 -7.93
CA HIS A 54 -2.57 9.52 -9.09
C HIS A 54 -2.03 8.76 -10.31
N HIS A 55 -1.77 7.45 -10.18
CA HIS A 55 -1.26 6.60 -11.25
C HIS A 55 -2.33 5.63 -11.76
N ASP A 56 -2.42 5.45 -13.08
CA ASP A 56 -3.21 4.36 -13.66
C ASP A 56 -2.47 3.03 -13.47
N LEU A 57 -2.82 2.28 -12.43
CA LEU A 57 -2.22 0.98 -12.12
C LEU A 57 -2.79 -0.17 -12.95
N ARG A 58 -3.84 0.04 -13.75
CA ARG A 58 -4.52 -1.04 -14.51
C ARG A 58 -3.60 -1.71 -15.54
N PRO A 59 -2.75 -0.99 -16.30
CA PRO A 59 -1.79 -1.62 -17.21
C PRO A 59 -0.77 -2.48 -16.47
N LEU A 60 -0.20 -1.95 -15.38
CA LEU A 60 0.78 -2.67 -14.56
C LEU A 60 0.16 -3.93 -13.92
N GLN A 61 -1.03 -3.81 -13.34
CA GLN A 61 -1.74 -4.95 -12.76
C GLN A 61 -2.09 -6.02 -13.80
N ARG A 62 -2.46 -5.65 -15.03
CA ARG A 62 -2.68 -6.62 -16.12
C ARG A 62 -1.40 -7.34 -16.51
N ALA A 63 -0.28 -6.63 -16.57
CA ALA A 63 1.02 -7.22 -16.90
C ALA A 63 1.48 -8.18 -15.79
N LEU A 64 1.30 -7.81 -14.52
CA LEU A 64 1.56 -8.66 -13.35
C LEU A 64 0.67 -9.91 -13.32
N ALA A 65 -0.61 -9.78 -13.69
CA ALA A 65 -1.55 -10.89 -13.71
C ALA A 65 -1.15 -12.00 -14.70
N ALA A 66 -0.47 -11.66 -15.80
CA ALA A 66 0.07 -12.65 -16.73
C ALA A 66 1.14 -13.58 -16.11
N PHE A 67 1.74 -13.16 -14.99
CA PHE A 67 2.67 -13.95 -14.18
C PHE A 67 2.01 -14.53 -12.91
N GLY A 68 0.68 -14.47 -12.80
CA GLY A 68 -0.07 -14.94 -11.63
C GLY A 68 -0.03 -14.00 -10.41
N LEU A 69 0.45 -12.77 -10.57
CA LEU A 69 0.56 -11.80 -9.48
C LEU A 69 -0.69 -10.90 -9.42
N SER A 70 -1.56 -11.11 -8.42
CA SER A 70 -2.79 -10.33 -8.16
C SER A 70 -2.61 -9.18 -7.16
N SER A 71 -1.38 -8.69 -7.01
CA SER A 71 -0.86 -8.08 -5.78
C SER A 71 -1.32 -6.66 -5.46
N LEU A 72 -1.76 -5.84 -6.42
CA LEU A 72 -2.03 -4.42 -6.16
C LEU A 72 -3.44 -4.17 -5.59
N GLY A 73 -4.39 -5.08 -5.79
CA GLY A 73 -5.79 -4.87 -5.41
C GLY A 73 -6.10 -4.87 -3.90
N ARG A 74 -5.09 -5.03 -3.04
CA ARG A 74 -5.21 -4.99 -1.56
C ARG A 74 -4.09 -4.17 -0.92
N MET A 75 -3.49 -3.26 -1.68
CA MET A 75 -2.33 -2.49 -1.25
C MET A 75 -2.72 -1.31 -0.34
N GLU A 76 -4.00 -0.96 -0.21
CA GLU A 76 -4.48 0.26 0.44
C GLU A 76 -4.02 0.37 1.90
N GLY A 77 -3.87 -0.76 2.59
CA GLY A 77 -3.39 -0.78 3.98
C GLY A 77 -1.86 -0.83 4.14
N ARG A 78 -1.10 -0.94 3.05
CA ARG A 78 0.35 -1.25 3.04
C ARG A 78 0.97 -0.99 1.66
N VAL A 79 0.87 0.25 1.19
CA VAL A 79 1.14 0.60 -0.22
C VAL A 79 2.58 0.29 -0.61
N LEU A 80 3.54 0.90 0.08
CA LEU A 80 4.96 0.75 -0.24
C LEU A 80 5.44 -0.67 0.03
N GLU A 81 4.99 -1.31 1.11
CA GLU A 81 5.34 -2.70 1.41
C GLU A 81 4.85 -3.64 0.30
N THR A 82 3.65 -3.40 -0.24
CA THR A 82 3.13 -4.18 -1.38
C THR A 82 3.96 -3.95 -2.63
N LEU A 83 4.31 -2.71 -2.97
CA LEU A 83 5.13 -2.41 -4.15
C LEU A 83 6.53 -3.04 -4.04
N HIS A 84 7.20 -2.94 -2.88
CA HIS A 84 8.50 -3.58 -2.63
C HIS A 84 8.43 -5.11 -2.69
N ALA A 85 7.33 -5.71 -2.19
CA ALA A 85 7.09 -7.15 -2.31
C ALA A 85 6.92 -7.58 -3.77
N VAL A 86 6.20 -6.79 -4.57
CA VAL A 86 6.03 -7.06 -6.01
C VAL A 86 7.34 -6.92 -6.76
N LYS A 87 8.13 -5.86 -6.49
CA LYS A 87 9.48 -5.69 -7.03
C LYS A 87 10.36 -6.92 -6.74
N THR A 88 10.32 -7.42 -5.52
CA THR A 88 11.10 -8.61 -5.13
C THR A 88 10.61 -9.86 -5.87
N ALA A 89 9.30 -10.04 -6.01
CA ALA A 89 8.72 -11.16 -6.73
C ALA A 89 9.05 -11.12 -8.23
N THR A 90 8.97 -9.95 -8.88
CA THR A 90 9.31 -9.80 -10.30
C THR A 90 10.81 -9.99 -10.54
N ALA A 91 11.68 -9.53 -9.63
CA ALA A 91 13.11 -9.80 -9.69
C ALA A 91 13.41 -11.32 -9.62
N ALA A 92 12.76 -12.03 -8.69
CA ALA A 92 12.91 -13.48 -8.56
C ALA A 92 12.45 -14.25 -9.81
N LEU A 93 11.32 -13.84 -10.41
CA LEU A 93 10.85 -14.40 -11.69
C LEU A 93 11.83 -14.15 -12.84
N GLY A 94 12.62 -13.09 -12.76
CA GLY A 94 13.69 -12.76 -13.70
C GLY A 94 15.02 -13.45 -13.43
N GLY A 95 15.06 -14.38 -12.48
CA GLY A 95 16.28 -15.12 -12.10
C GLY A 95 17.26 -14.32 -11.24
N GLN A 96 16.86 -13.16 -10.72
CA GLN A 96 17.67 -12.41 -9.75
C GLN A 96 17.50 -12.99 -8.34
N ALA A 97 18.50 -12.84 -7.50
CA ALA A 97 18.37 -13.18 -6.09
C ALA A 97 17.34 -12.24 -5.43
N PRO A 98 16.29 -12.77 -4.77
CA PRO A 98 15.29 -11.92 -4.13
C PRO A 98 15.93 -11.13 -2.99
N ALA A 99 15.60 -9.85 -2.91
CA ALA A 99 15.92 -9.04 -1.75
C ALA A 99 15.22 -9.60 -0.50
N ALA A 100 15.83 -9.38 0.67
CA ALA A 100 15.20 -9.76 1.93
C ALA A 100 13.92 -8.93 2.15
N LEU A 101 12.77 -9.60 2.15
CA LEU A 101 11.51 -8.98 2.57
C LEU A 101 11.46 -8.90 4.10
N GLY A 102 10.74 -7.90 4.60
CA GLY A 102 10.43 -7.79 6.02
C GLY A 102 9.59 -8.97 6.53
N SER A 103 9.39 -9.02 7.85
CA SER A 103 8.53 -10.07 8.43
C SER A 103 7.08 -9.96 7.96
N SER A 104 6.37 -11.09 7.89
CA SER A 104 4.92 -11.11 7.63
C SER A 104 4.14 -10.25 8.63
N ALA A 105 4.56 -10.25 9.91
CA ALA A 105 3.99 -9.38 10.92
C ALA A 105 4.16 -7.88 10.61
N GLY A 106 5.30 -7.48 10.03
CA GLY A 106 5.53 -6.12 9.54
C GLY A 106 4.65 -5.80 8.33
N PHE A 107 4.59 -6.71 7.35
CA PHE A 107 3.79 -6.57 6.14
C PHE A 107 2.29 -6.34 6.44
N TYR A 108 1.72 -7.09 7.38
CA TYR A 108 0.31 -6.93 7.78
C TYR A 108 0.08 -5.91 8.91
N ALA A 109 1.09 -5.12 9.29
CA ALA A 109 0.95 -4.17 10.41
C ALA A 109 -0.09 -3.08 10.13
N GLY A 110 -0.16 -2.57 8.90
CA GLY A 110 -1.16 -1.55 8.54
C GLY A 110 -2.59 -2.05 8.60
N GLU A 111 -2.84 -3.28 8.17
CA GLU A 111 -4.17 -3.93 8.27
C GLU A 111 -4.61 -4.09 9.73
N ARG A 112 -3.67 -4.48 10.62
CA ARG A 112 -3.95 -4.53 12.06
C ARG A 112 -4.24 -3.16 12.65
N ARG A 113 -3.49 -2.12 12.26
CA ARG A 113 -3.72 -0.73 12.70
C ARG A 113 -5.09 -0.23 12.24
N LEU A 114 -5.45 -0.47 10.97
CA LEU A 114 -6.75 -0.10 10.43
C LEU A 114 -7.89 -0.77 11.21
N ALA A 115 -7.78 -2.07 11.48
CA ALA A 115 -8.77 -2.79 12.29
C ALA A 115 -8.87 -2.24 13.73
N ALA A 116 -7.74 -1.88 14.36
CA ALA A 116 -7.73 -1.29 15.69
C ALA A 116 -8.38 0.11 15.70
N HIS A 117 -8.04 0.97 14.74
CA HIS A 117 -8.64 2.30 14.62
C HIS A 117 -10.14 2.23 14.31
N ALA A 118 -10.58 1.34 13.41
CA ALA A 118 -11.99 1.14 13.11
C ALA A 118 -12.79 0.72 14.35
N ARG A 119 -12.25 -0.17 15.19
CA ARG A 119 -12.88 -0.54 16.48
C ARG A 119 -13.00 0.65 17.43
N SER A 120 -11.94 1.45 17.55
CA SER A 120 -11.94 2.61 18.43
C SER A 120 -12.88 3.72 17.96
N THR A 121 -12.94 3.98 16.65
CA THR A 121 -13.68 5.14 16.10
C THR A 121 -15.14 4.83 15.82
N LEU A 122 -15.43 3.65 15.27
CA LEU A 122 -16.79 3.25 14.88
C LEU A 122 -17.49 2.44 15.98
N GLY A 123 -16.83 2.18 17.11
CA GLY A 123 -17.39 1.38 18.21
C GLY A 123 -17.61 -0.09 17.83
N ILE A 124 -16.83 -0.64 16.90
CA ILE A 124 -16.96 -2.05 16.47
C ILE A 124 -16.60 -2.97 17.65
N THR A 125 -17.50 -3.89 17.97
CA THR A 125 -17.33 -4.90 19.02
C THR A 125 -17.57 -6.29 18.46
N ALA A 126 -17.30 -7.34 19.25
CA ALA A 126 -17.65 -8.71 18.85
C ALA A 126 -19.17 -8.88 18.62
N ALA A 127 -20.00 -8.10 19.31
CA ALA A 127 -21.46 -8.11 19.16
C ALA A 127 -21.94 -7.30 17.94
N SER A 128 -21.16 -6.32 17.48
CA SER A 128 -21.44 -5.52 16.28
C SER A 128 -20.17 -5.43 15.43
N PRO A 129 -19.90 -6.45 14.59
CA PRO A 129 -18.63 -6.58 13.88
C PRO A 129 -18.49 -5.61 12.70
N THR A 130 -19.56 -4.93 12.32
CA THR A 130 -19.60 -3.99 11.19
C THR A 130 -19.84 -2.59 11.72
N GLY A 131 -18.95 -1.65 11.38
CA GLY A 131 -19.14 -0.22 11.64
C GLY A 131 -19.58 0.48 10.36
N LEU A 132 -20.62 1.30 10.45
CA LEU A 132 -21.13 2.10 9.33
C LEU A 132 -20.84 3.57 9.60
N LEU A 133 -20.12 4.22 8.68
CA LEU A 133 -20.00 5.68 8.66
C LEU A 133 -21.05 6.23 7.70
N ILE A 134 -22.05 6.91 8.23
CA ILE A 134 -23.10 7.55 7.44
C ILE A 134 -22.76 9.03 7.33
N THR A 135 -22.44 9.48 6.12
CA THR A 135 -22.37 10.92 5.80
C THR A 135 -23.77 11.38 5.43
N CYS A 136 -24.44 12.11 6.33
CA CYS A 136 -25.72 12.75 6.03
C CYS A 136 -25.48 13.95 5.11
N PRO A 137 -26.23 14.11 4.01
CA PRO A 137 -26.21 15.35 3.25
C PRO A 137 -26.73 16.49 4.13
N SER A 138 -26.05 17.63 4.05
CA SER A 138 -26.51 18.91 4.60
C SER A 138 -27.58 19.54 3.72
#